data_AF-A0A7S0Z5F5-F1
#
_entry.id   AF-A0A7S0Z5F5-F1
#
_cell.length_a   1.000
_cell.length_b   1.000
_cell.length_c   1.000
_cell.angle_alpha   90.00
_cell.angle_beta   90.00
_cell.angle_gamma   90.00
#
_symmetry.space_group_name_H-M   'P 1'
#
loop_
_entity.id
_entity.type
_entity.pdbx_description
1 polymer ?
#
loop_
_entity_poly.entity_id
_entity_poly.type
_entity_poly.pdbx_seq_one_letter_code
_entity_poly.pdbx_strand_id
1 'polypeptide(L)'
;AIERPSRTRAHTRTTIDIMLARSLRAAVRAASENDAIVRTRGVSTMTKILDGSVWQLQSRKGELIGEDDLGNKYYENRSYQQGRSRWVVMKDLDDYSAANVPREWHGWLHHINDEPGLVNARVPVYEDPSPTFALGKSSQGTYLPKGHWLQGARQRDWKKYTPWTPN
;
A
#
# COMPACT_ATOMS: atom_id res chain seq x y z
N ALA A 1 50.50 12.28 34.42
CA ALA A 1 49.53 11.47 33.66
C ALA A 1 48.14 12.00 33.98
N ILE A 2 47.46 12.58 32.99
CA ILE A 2 46.12 13.19 33.18
C ILE A 2 45.11 12.18 32.64
N GLU A 3 44.39 11.50 33.53
CA GLU A 3 43.32 10.58 33.17
C GLU A 3 42.16 11.36 32.53
N ARG A 4 41.77 10.95 31.31
CA ARG A 4 40.56 11.45 30.66
C ARG A 4 39.37 10.63 31.18
N PRO A 5 38.26 11.25 31.65
CA PRO A 5 37.10 10.49 32.07
C PRO A 5 36.45 9.80 30.87
N SER A 6 36.22 8.50 31.00
CA SER A 6 35.49 7.68 30.02
C SER A 6 34.03 8.14 29.98
N ARG A 7 33.66 8.76 28.86
CA ARG A 7 32.28 9.21 28.62
C ARG A 7 31.40 8.00 28.31
N THR A 8 30.80 7.40 29.33
CA THR A 8 29.73 6.41 29.15
C THR A 8 28.56 7.10 28.46
N ARG A 9 28.35 6.74 27.18
CA ARG A 9 27.26 7.27 26.35
C ARG A 9 25.94 6.68 26.85
N ALA A 10 25.30 7.35 27.81
CA ALA A 10 23.90 7.07 28.16
C ALA A 10 23.09 7.05 26.85
N HIS A 11 22.60 5.87 26.46
CA HIS A 11 21.78 5.72 25.26
C HIS A 11 20.46 6.42 25.53
N THR A 12 20.33 7.67 25.07
CA THR A 12 19.04 8.33 24.95
C THR A 12 18.20 7.46 24.03
N ARG A 13 17.24 6.74 24.60
CA ARG A 13 16.28 5.93 23.83
C ARG A 13 15.64 6.84 22.79
N THR A 14 15.79 6.47 21.54
CA THR A 14 15.16 7.23 20.45
C THR A 14 13.64 7.11 20.56
N THR A 15 12.90 8.05 20.00
CA THR A 15 11.43 8.01 19.97
C THR A 15 10.90 6.66 19.46
N ILE A 16 11.62 6.06 18.51
CA ILE A 16 11.36 4.72 17.97
C ILE A 16 11.50 3.65 19.06
N ASP A 17 12.56 3.65 19.87
CA ASP A 17 12.75 2.69 20.98
C ASP A 17 11.63 2.75 22.02
N ILE A 18 11.16 3.97 22.35
CA ILE A 18 10.07 4.18 23.32
C ILE A 18 8.75 3.67 22.74
N MET A 19 8.48 3.95 21.47
CA MET A 19 7.27 3.50 20.76
C MET A 19 7.28 1.98 20.58
N LEU A 20 8.42 1.38 20.21
CA LEU A 20 8.60 -0.07 20.07
C LEU A 20 8.38 -0.78 21.41
N ALA A 21 8.96 -0.25 22.50
CA ALA A 21 8.75 -0.82 23.83
C ALA A 21 7.30 -0.68 24.34
N ARG A 22 6.56 0.32 23.85
CA ARG A 22 5.12 0.50 24.15
C ARG A 22 4.26 -0.45 23.32
N SER A 23 4.53 -0.60 22.03
CA SER A 23 3.79 -1.50 21.14
C SER A 23 4.02 -2.97 21.53
N LEU A 24 5.25 -3.38 21.85
CA LEU A 24 5.56 -4.73 22.36
C LEU A 24 4.79 -5.03 23.64
N ARG A 25 4.74 -4.10 24.60
CA ARG A 25 3.99 -4.28 25.84
C ARG A 25 2.48 -4.38 25.60
N ALA A 26 1.94 -3.58 24.68
CA ALA A 26 0.54 -3.65 24.29
C ALA A 26 0.22 -4.98 23.57
N ALA A 27 1.10 -5.46 22.69
CA ALA A 27 0.93 -6.74 21.98
C ALA A 27 1.01 -7.95 22.92
N VAL A 28 1.95 -7.96 23.87
CA VAL A 28 2.03 -9.02 24.90
C VAL A 28 0.78 -9.03 25.79
N ARG A 29 0.27 -7.85 26.16
CA ARG A 29 -0.99 -7.74 26.93
C ARG A 29 -2.19 -8.21 26.10
N ALA A 30 -2.24 -7.86 24.83
CA ALA A 30 -3.26 -8.32 23.89
C ALA A 30 -3.22 -9.84 23.66
N ALA A 31 -2.03 -10.47 23.72
CA ALA A 31 -1.90 -11.92 23.63
C ALA A 31 -2.43 -12.65 24.88
N SER A 32 -2.45 -11.95 26.04
CA SER A 32 -3.00 -12.46 27.31
C SER A 32 -4.52 -12.37 27.36
N GLU A 33 -5.14 -11.37 26.73
CA GLU A 33 -6.59 -11.25 26.63
C GLU A 33 -7.07 -11.99 25.37
N ASN A 34 -8.01 -12.94 25.49
CA ASN A 34 -8.59 -13.67 24.35
C ASN A 34 -9.56 -12.78 23.53
N ASP A 35 -9.17 -11.52 23.30
CA ASP A 35 -9.90 -10.57 22.48
C ASP A 35 -9.17 -10.37 21.15
N ALA A 36 -9.78 -10.86 20.07
CA ALA A 36 -9.18 -10.86 18.73
C ALA A 36 -8.90 -9.44 18.20
N ILE A 37 -9.66 -8.45 18.67
CA ILE A 37 -9.56 -7.06 18.22
C ILE A 37 -8.29 -6.36 18.77
N VAL A 38 -7.90 -6.67 20.00
CA VAL A 38 -6.70 -6.07 20.61
C VAL A 38 -5.43 -6.69 20.02
N ARG A 39 -5.46 -7.99 19.72
CA ARG A 39 -4.35 -8.71 19.07
C ARG A 39 -4.04 -8.15 17.69
N THR A 40 -5.05 -7.94 16.85
CA THR A 40 -4.89 -7.41 15.49
C THR A 40 -4.37 -5.97 15.51
N ARG A 41 -4.86 -5.11 16.42
CA ARG A 41 -4.36 -3.73 16.58
C ARG A 41 -2.91 -3.67 17.10
N GLY A 42 -2.53 -4.55 18.04
CA GLY A 42 -1.18 -4.63 18.59
C GLY A 42 -0.12 -5.07 17.57
N VAL A 43 -0.43 -6.10 16.78
CA VAL A 43 0.45 -6.60 15.70
C VAL A 43 0.57 -5.57 14.57
N SER A 44 -0.55 -4.97 14.15
CA SER A 44 -0.57 -3.92 13.11
C SER A 44 0.26 -2.68 13.49
N THR A 45 0.32 -2.32 14.78
CA THR A 45 1.14 -1.18 15.22
C THR A 45 2.64 -1.53 15.23
N MET A 46 3.01 -2.80 15.43
CA MET A 46 4.39 -3.25 15.33
C MET A 46 4.87 -3.34 13.89
N THR A 47 4.06 -3.86 12.95
CA THR A 47 4.43 -3.90 11.52
C THR A 47 4.62 -2.49 10.97
N LYS A 48 3.80 -1.53 11.38
CA LYS A 48 3.97 -0.09 11.06
C LYS A 48 5.28 0.53 11.52
N ILE A 49 5.82 0.11 12.66
CA ILE A 49 7.08 0.66 13.20
C ILE A 49 8.29 -0.01 12.54
N LEU A 50 8.17 -1.30 12.23
CA LEU A 50 9.23 -2.07 11.56
C LEU A 50 9.38 -1.67 10.09
N ASP A 51 8.28 -1.37 9.41
CA ASP A 51 8.32 -0.71 8.11
C ASP A 51 8.51 0.81 8.28
N GLY A 52 9.76 1.25 8.27
CA GLY A 52 10.12 2.65 8.46
C GLY A 52 9.47 3.61 7.45
N SER A 53 9.08 3.11 6.26
CA SER A 53 8.43 3.93 5.23
C SER A 53 6.98 4.28 5.62
N VAL A 54 6.22 3.31 6.10
CA VAL A 54 4.86 3.47 6.60
C VAL A 54 4.85 4.41 7.79
N TRP A 55 5.79 4.24 8.73
CA TRP A 55 5.92 5.12 9.87
C TRP A 55 6.18 6.57 9.45
N GLN A 56 7.05 6.78 8.45
CA GLN A 56 7.35 8.11 7.93
C GLN A 56 6.10 8.76 7.34
N LEU A 57 5.28 8.03 6.60
CA LEU A 57 4.06 8.57 5.98
C LEU A 57 2.98 8.93 7.02
N GLN A 58 2.81 8.11 8.06
CA GLN A 58 1.83 8.37 9.13
C GLN A 58 2.25 9.49 10.09
N SER A 59 3.56 9.66 10.30
CA SER A 59 4.08 10.70 11.19
C SER A 59 4.13 12.08 10.55
N ARG A 60 3.99 12.17 9.22
CA ARG A 60 3.88 13.44 8.51
C ARG A 60 2.58 14.14 8.91
N LYS A 61 2.66 15.46 9.04
CA LYS A 61 1.50 16.30 9.30
C LYS A 61 1.00 16.85 7.97
N GLY A 62 -0.26 16.60 7.64
CA GLY A 62 -0.91 17.08 6.43
C GLY A 62 -2.42 17.16 6.62
N GLU A 63 -3.06 17.91 5.73
CA GLU A 63 -4.51 17.98 5.64
C GLU A 63 -5.03 16.72 4.94
N LEU A 64 -6.09 16.11 5.47
CA LEU A 64 -6.76 14.98 4.83
C LEU A 64 -7.69 15.53 3.75
N ILE A 65 -7.39 15.19 2.49
CA ILE A 65 -8.15 15.66 1.33
C ILE A 65 -9.33 14.72 1.04
N GLY A 66 -9.12 13.41 1.19
CA GLY A 66 -10.18 12.43 0.96
C GLY A 66 -9.74 10.99 1.19
N GLU A 67 -10.70 10.10 1.04
CA GLU A 67 -10.56 8.64 1.13
C GLU A 67 -11.16 8.03 -0.14
N ASP A 68 -10.50 7.03 -0.71
CA ASP A 68 -11.04 6.28 -1.86
C ASP A 68 -11.89 5.08 -1.44
N ASP A 69 -12.51 4.41 -2.42
CA ASP A 69 -13.36 3.23 -2.21
C ASP A 69 -12.60 2.04 -1.59
N LEU A 70 -11.27 1.99 -1.77
CA LEU A 70 -10.40 0.97 -1.18
C LEU A 70 -10.01 1.32 0.27
N GLY A 71 -10.32 2.52 0.73
CA GLY A 71 -10.02 3.06 2.05
C GLY A 71 -8.60 3.64 2.18
N ASN A 72 -7.92 3.91 1.08
CA ASN A 72 -6.67 4.65 1.08
C ASN A 72 -6.93 6.14 1.33
N LYS A 73 -6.06 6.76 2.12
CA LYS A 73 -6.23 8.14 2.58
C LYS A 73 -5.21 9.06 1.94
N TYR A 74 -5.69 10.17 1.38
CA TYR A 74 -4.88 11.12 0.62
C TYR A 74 -4.65 12.39 1.41
N TYR A 75 -3.40 12.82 1.47
CA TYR A 75 -2.97 13.97 2.27
C TYR A 75 -2.22 15.00 1.43
N GLU A 76 -2.44 16.27 1.74
CA GLU A 76 -1.69 17.40 1.16
C GLU A 76 -1.07 18.28 2.26
N ASN A 77 0.15 18.73 2.02
CA ASN A 77 0.80 19.80 2.78
C ASN A 77 1.62 20.68 1.84
N ARG A 78 1.13 21.91 1.61
CA ARG A 78 1.79 22.90 0.74
C ARG A 78 3.06 23.52 1.32
N SER A 79 3.29 23.38 2.63
CA SER A 79 4.53 23.84 3.29
C SER A 79 5.70 22.88 3.07
N TYR A 80 5.45 21.65 2.62
CA TYR A 80 6.51 20.70 2.30
C TYR A 80 7.13 20.98 0.93
N GLN A 81 8.32 20.43 0.73
CA GLN A 81 9.03 20.53 -0.55
C GLN A 81 8.15 20.01 -1.70
N GLN A 82 8.18 20.73 -2.82
CA GLN A 82 7.49 20.33 -4.05
C GLN A 82 7.87 18.89 -4.45
N GLY A 83 6.87 18.08 -4.80
CA GLY A 83 7.01 16.66 -5.07
C GLY A 83 6.87 15.75 -3.84
N ARG A 84 6.88 16.30 -2.61
CA ARG A 84 6.57 15.57 -1.36
C ARG A 84 5.38 16.16 -0.61
N SER A 85 4.74 17.17 -1.19
CA SER A 85 3.57 17.86 -0.68
C SER A 85 2.32 16.97 -0.65
N ARG A 86 2.19 16.04 -1.60
CA ARG A 86 1.07 15.09 -1.69
C ARG A 86 1.56 13.68 -1.40
N TRP A 87 0.80 12.92 -0.62
CA TRP A 87 1.08 11.50 -0.37
C TRP A 87 -0.19 10.72 -0.04
N VAL A 88 -0.08 9.39 -0.14
CA VAL A 88 -1.15 8.45 0.20
C VAL A 88 -0.71 7.57 1.37
N VAL A 89 -1.66 7.26 2.25
CA VAL A 89 -1.52 6.22 3.27
C VAL A 89 -2.48 5.11 2.90
N MET A 90 -1.94 3.97 2.50
CA MET A 90 -2.72 2.81 2.09
C MET A 90 -3.43 2.19 3.29
N LYS A 91 -4.61 1.62 3.06
CA LYS A 91 -5.37 0.92 4.11
C LYS A 91 -4.63 -0.30 4.63
N ASP A 92 -4.19 -1.15 3.69
CA ASP A 92 -3.51 -2.40 3.98
C ASP A 92 -2.00 -2.14 4.02
N LEU A 93 -1.45 -2.14 5.23
CA LEU A 93 -0.07 -1.74 5.48
C LEU A 93 0.93 -2.91 5.40
N ASP A 94 0.44 -4.14 5.36
CA ASP A 94 1.28 -5.34 5.28
C ASP A 94 1.50 -5.81 3.82
N ASP A 95 0.61 -5.44 2.88
CA ASP A 95 0.67 -5.82 1.46
C ASP A 95 0.23 -4.65 0.55
N TYR A 96 0.88 -3.49 0.71
CA TYR A 96 0.59 -2.33 -0.13
C TYR A 96 1.39 -2.35 -1.44
N SER A 97 0.76 -1.88 -2.52
CA SER A 97 1.37 -1.65 -3.82
C SER A 97 1.00 -0.28 -4.36
N ALA A 98 1.91 0.35 -5.09
CA ALA A 98 1.65 1.62 -5.76
C ALA A 98 0.52 1.52 -6.81
N ALA A 99 0.28 0.32 -7.35
CA ALA A 99 -0.78 0.06 -8.32
C ALA A 99 -2.19 0.01 -7.71
N ASN A 100 -2.32 0.00 -6.39
CA ASN A 100 -3.62 -0.01 -5.71
C ASN A 100 -4.26 1.39 -5.64
N VAL A 101 -3.61 2.43 -6.17
CA VAL A 101 -4.18 3.78 -6.26
C VAL A 101 -5.13 3.83 -7.46
N PRO A 102 -6.43 4.16 -7.27
CA PRO A 102 -7.39 4.26 -8.36
C PRO A 102 -7.06 5.43 -9.29
N ARG A 103 -7.57 5.35 -10.52
CA ARG A 103 -7.31 6.33 -11.59
C ARG A 103 -7.66 7.77 -11.20
N GLU A 104 -8.68 7.94 -10.37
CA GLU A 104 -9.22 9.24 -9.94
C GLU A 104 -8.22 10.00 -9.06
N TRP A 105 -7.51 9.27 -8.22
CA TRP A 105 -6.51 9.81 -7.30
C TRP A 105 -5.10 9.78 -7.89
N HIS A 106 -4.84 8.91 -8.86
CA HIS A 106 -3.54 8.80 -9.52
C HIS A 106 -3.10 10.13 -10.17
N GLY A 107 -4.00 10.80 -10.91
CA GLY A 107 -3.68 12.09 -11.54
C GLY A 107 -3.32 13.19 -10.54
N TRP A 108 -4.07 13.27 -9.44
CA TRP A 108 -3.84 14.26 -8.38
C TRP A 108 -2.53 14.01 -7.63
N LEU A 109 -2.26 12.75 -7.28
CA LEU A 109 -1.03 12.35 -6.58
C LEU A 109 0.23 12.65 -7.39
N HIS A 110 0.16 12.44 -8.72
CA HIS A 110 1.27 12.70 -9.65
C HIS A 110 1.36 14.16 -10.13
N HIS A 111 0.59 15.08 -9.54
CA HIS A 111 0.58 16.50 -9.92
C HIS A 111 0.21 16.72 -11.41
N ILE A 112 -0.56 15.82 -12.01
CA ILE A 112 -1.10 15.97 -13.37
C ILE A 112 -2.30 16.91 -13.33
N ASN A 113 -3.18 16.70 -12.35
CA ASN A 113 -4.37 17.51 -12.11
C ASN A 113 -4.36 18.06 -10.68
N ASP A 114 -4.99 19.20 -10.46
CA ASP A 114 -5.16 19.78 -9.12
C ASP A 114 -6.48 19.38 -8.44
N GLU A 115 -7.43 18.82 -9.19
CA GLU A 115 -8.70 18.34 -8.66
C GLU A 115 -8.54 16.95 -8.02
N PRO A 116 -8.80 16.80 -6.71
CA PRO A 116 -8.74 15.51 -6.03
C PRO A 116 -9.97 14.64 -6.37
N GLY A 117 -9.76 13.35 -6.58
CA GLY A 117 -10.85 12.36 -6.73
C GLY A 117 -11.76 12.54 -7.94
N LEU A 118 -11.40 13.39 -8.91
CA LEU A 118 -12.16 13.62 -10.15
C LEU A 118 -13.68 13.81 -9.91
N VAL A 119 -14.06 14.56 -8.88
CA VAL A 119 -15.47 14.70 -8.45
C VAL A 119 -16.39 15.20 -9.57
N ASN A 120 -15.87 16.01 -10.49
CA ASN A 120 -16.64 16.54 -11.63
C ASN A 120 -16.54 15.68 -12.91
N ALA A 121 -15.79 14.58 -12.92
CA ALA A 121 -15.60 13.77 -14.11
C ALA A 121 -16.77 12.81 -14.35
N ARG A 122 -17.14 12.63 -15.63
CA ARG A 122 -18.15 11.64 -16.03
C ARG A 122 -17.50 10.27 -16.16
N VAL A 123 -18.08 9.28 -15.48
CA VAL A 123 -17.73 7.87 -15.63
C VAL A 123 -18.12 7.37 -17.04
N PRO A 124 -17.19 6.80 -17.81
CA PRO A 124 -17.51 6.20 -19.11
C PRO A 124 -18.33 4.92 -18.94
N VAL A 125 -19.24 4.66 -19.88
CA VAL A 125 -20.18 3.51 -19.83
C VAL A 125 -19.47 2.15 -19.87
N TYR A 126 -18.27 2.09 -20.44
CA TYR A 126 -17.49 0.87 -20.63
C TYR A 126 -16.47 0.61 -19.50
N GLU A 127 -16.60 1.28 -18.37
CA GLU A 127 -15.68 1.10 -17.27
C GLU A 127 -15.88 -0.23 -16.55
N ASP A 128 -14.84 -1.06 -16.61
CA ASP A 128 -14.69 -2.18 -15.69
C ASP A 128 -14.20 -1.66 -14.33
N PRO A 129 -14.65 -2.25 -13.20
CA PRO A 129 -14.11 -1.90 -11.89
C PRO A 129 -12.59 -2.11 -11.90
N SER A 130 -11.85 -1.15 -11.37
CA SER A 130 -10.38 -1.21 -11.36
C SER A 130 -9.92 -2.52 -10.72
N PRO A 131 -9.21 -3.40 -11.45
CA PRO A 131 -8.79 -4.67 -10.90
C PRO A 131 -7.76 -4.41 -9.81
N THR A 132 -7.93 -5.00 -8.62
CA THR A 132 -6.85 -5.02 -7.63
C THR A 132 -5.65 -5.71 -8.23
N PHE A 133 -4.50 -5.01 -8.25
CA PHE A 133 -3.30 -5.54 -8.86
C PHE A 133 -2.70 -6.65 -7.99
N ALA A 134 -2.84 -7.90 -8.43
CA ALA A 134 -2.18 -9.04 -7.81
C ALA A 134 -0.83 -9.30 -8.51
N LEU A 135 0.26 -8.69 -8.03
CA LEU A 135 1.59 -8.99 -8.57
C LEU A 135 2.07 -10.37 -8.09
N GLY A 136 2.25 -11.30 -9.02
CA GLY A 136 3.22 -12.41 -8.90
C GLY A 136 3.00 -13.47 -7.81
N LYS A 137 1.93 -13.40 -7.00
CA LYS A 137 1.65 -14.40 -5.95
C LYS A 137 0.97 -15.67 -6.49
N SER A 138 0.32 -15.60 -7.65
CA SER A 138 -0.31 -16.77 -8.31
C SER A 138 -0.61 -16.54 -9.80
N SER A 139 -0.74 -17.62 -10.57
CA SER A 139 -1.24 -17.58 -11.96
C SER A 139 -2.75 -17.27 -12.05
N GLN A 140 -3.48 -17.54 -10.96
CA GLN A 140 -4.90 -17.20 -10.82
C GLN A 140 -5.05 -15.67 -10.76
N GLY A 141 -5.80 -15.09 -11.71
CA GLY A 141 -6.03 -13.63 -11.80
C GLY A 141 -5.00 -12.83 -12.62
N THR A 142 -3.92 -13.45 -13.11
CA THR A 142 -2.98 -12.78 -14.01
C THR A 142 -3.54 -12.74 -15.44
N TYR A 143 -3.35 -11.63 -16.16
CA TYR A 143 -3.68 -11.57 -17.57
C TYR A 143 -2.81 -12.55 -18.38
N LEU A 144 -3.46 -13.45 -19.11
CA LEU A 144 -2.80 -14.40 -20.01
C LEU A 144 -3.17 -14.06 -21.46
N PRO A 145 -2.19 -13.97 -22.38
CA PRO A 145 -2.50 -13.73 -23.78
C PRO A 145 -3.27 -14.92 -24.38
N LYS A 146 -4.05 -14.65 -25.42
CA LYS A 146 -5.08 -15.57 -25.94
C LYS A 146 -4.62 -16.95 -26.43
N GLY A 147 -3.32 -17.19 -26.62
CA GLY A 147 -2.85 -18.55 -26.85
C GLY A 147 -1.71 -18.97 -25.95
N HIS A 148 -1.66 -18.37 -24.76
CA HIS A 148 -0.80 -18.88 -23.71
C HIS A 148 -1.23 -20.29 -23.31
N TRP A 149 -0.26 -21.16 -23.12
CA TRP A 149 -0.50 -22.58 -22.85
C TRP A 149 -1.22 -22.84 -21.51
N LEU A 150 -1.06 -21.97 -20.49
CA LEU A 150 -1.80 -22.06 -19.22
C LEU A 150 -3.31 -21.81 -19.37
N GLN A 151 -3.78 -21.30 -20.52
CA GLN A 151 -5.20 -21.04 -20.76
C GLN A 151 -6.01 -22.33 -21.02
N GLY A 152 -5.32 -23.46 -21.25
CA GLY A 152 -5.95 -24.77 -21.48
C GLY A 152 -6.97 -24.72 -22.62
N ALA A 153 -8.21 -25.13 -22.35
CA ALA A 153 -9.29 -25.17 -23.35
C ALA A 153 -9.69 -23.79 -23.92
N ARG A 154 -9.31 -22.68 -23.28
CA ARG A 154 -9.59 -21.32 -23.77
C ARG A 154 -8.52 -20.79 -24.73
N GLN A 155 -7.49 -21.60 -25.03
CA GLN A 155 -6.43 -21.24 -25.96
C GLN A 155 -7.01 -21.02 -27.36
N ARG A 156 -6.76 -19.85 -27.93
CA ARG A 156 -7.18 -19.48 -29.28
C ARG A 156 -6.24 -20.09 -30.30
N ASP A 157 -6.81 -20.73 -31.33
CA ASP A 157 -6.09 -21.07 -32.55
C ASP A 157 -6.11 -19.87 -33.52
N TRP A 158 -4.97 -19.60 -34.16
CA TRP A 158 -4.80 -18.52 -35.14
C TRP A 158 -4.77 -19.02 -36.59
N LYS A 159 -5.05 -20.30 -36.82
CA LYS A 159 -5.22 -20.83 -38.18
C LYS A 159 -6.27 -20.02 -38.94
N LYS A 160 -5.86 -19.51 -40.11
CA LYS A 160 -6.75 -18.79 -41.05
C LYS A 160 -7.52 -19.71 -41.98
N TYR A 161 -7.22 -21.00 -41.93
CA TYR A 161 -7.79 -22.03 -42.78
C TYR A 161 -8.25 -23.20 -41.91
N THR A 162 -9.26 -23.91 -42.39
CA THR A 162 -9.69 -25.19 -41.83
C THR A 162 -8.97 -26.31 -42.58
N PRO A 163 -8.11 -27.12 -41.92
CA PRO A 163 -7.52 -28.27 -42.58
C PRO A 163 -8.61 -29.27 -42.93
N TRP A 164 -8.45 -29.96 -44.07
CA TRP A 164 -9.32 -31.08 -44.39
C TRP A 164 -9.03 -32.25 -43.44
N THR A 165 -10.07 -32.79 -42.81
CA THR A 165 -9.99 -33.97 -41.94
C THR A 165 -10.54 -35.20 -42.68
N PRO A 166 -9.72 -36.22 -42.95
CA PRO A 166 -10.22 -37.50 -43.47
C PRO A 166 -11.16 -38.16 -42.46
N ASN A 167 -12.20 -38.82 -42.98
CA ASN A 167 -13.07 -39.69 -42.19
C ASN A 167 -12.39 -41.02 -41.87
#